data_AF-A0A4Y2PJL6-F1
#
_entry.id   AF-A0A4Y2PJL6-F1
#
_cell.length_a   1.000
_cell.length_b   1.000
_cell.length_c   1.000
_cell.angle_alpha   90.00
_cell.angle_beta   90.00
_cell.angle_gamma   90.00
#
_symmetry.space_group_name_H-M   'P 1'
#
loop_
_entity.id
_entity.type
_entity.pdbx_description
1 polymer ?
#
loop_
_entity_poly.entity_id
_entity_poly.type
_entity_poly.pdbx_seq_one_letter_code
_entity_poly.pdbx_strand_id
1 'polypeptide(L)'
;KRNNFPTYFLIHRISSSNETFHNVSPFLVEKGITSSVDDVKSTKKLRSGDLLVEVESPKQAKQIAKLNSLSTIPVTVSPHATLNSSKGVISCGELLNESVEKIIEELSSQGVTHVRRITIRRDGQLLNTKHLILTFDSAKLPEHIKAGYMRLSVRTYIPNPLRCFKCQRFGHSKTSCRGTLTCARCAEVGHESTDCTRTEKCVPPYS
;
A
#
# COMPACT_ATOMS: atom_id res chain seq x y z
N LYS A 1 -16.58 -1.14 -20.40
CA LYS A 1 -16.75 -0.47 -19.09
C LYS A 1 -15.87 -1.21 -18.08
N ARG A 2 -14.94 -0.53 -17.39
CA ARG A 2 -14.20 -1.17 -16.28
C ARG A 2 -15.20 -1.46 -15.16
N ASN A 3 -15.39 -2.72 -14.82
CA ASN A 3 -16.07 -3.10 -13.59
C ASN A 3 -15.06 -2.97 -12.45
N ASN A 4 -14.80 -1.73 -12.02
CA ASN A 4 -13.98 -1.51 -10.83
C ASN A 4 -14.88 -1.68 -9.61
N PHE A 5 -14.58 -2.66 -8.77
CA PHE A 5 -15.22 -2.88 -7.49
C PHE A 5 -14.12 -3.21 -6.48
N PRO A 6 -14.27 -2.84 -5.20
CA PRO A 6 -13.30 -3.24 -4.19
C PRO A 6 -13.23 -4.76 -4.11
N THR A 7 -12.03 -5.32 -4.16
CA THR A 7 -11.78 -6.76 -4.11
C THR A 7 -11.40 -7.23 -2.70
N TYR A 8 -10.81 -6.35 -1.90
CA TYR A 8 -10.36 -6.65 -0.54
C TYR A 8 -11.20 -5.91 0.49
N PHE A 9 -11.77 -6.65 1.44
CA PHE A 9 -12.58 -6.11 2.53
C PHE A 9 -12.00 -6.53 3.88
N LEU A 10 -12.11 -5.64 4.87
CA LEU A 10 -11.83 -5.91 6.26
C LEU A 10 -13.15 -6.11 7.00
N ILE A 11 -13.25 -7.20 7.74
CA ILE A 11 -14.35 -7.46 8.66
C ILE A 11 -13.82 -7.27 10.08
N HIS A 12 -14.40 -6.28 10.75
CA HIS A 12 -14.11 -5.95 12.15
C HIS A 12 -15.24 -6.49 13.03
N ARG A 13 -14.89 -7.16 14.11
CA ARG A 13 -15.87 -7.60 15.10
C ARG A 13 -16.33 -6.40 15.93
N ILE A 14 -17.63 -6.25 16.09
CA ILE A 14 -18.20 -5.30 17.05
C ILE A 14 -18.28 -6.01 18.40
N SER A 15 -17.61 -5.50 19.42
CA SER A 15 -17.66 -6.04 20.78
C SER A 15 -17.45 -4.94 21.81
N SER A 16 -18.20 -5.00 22.90
CA SER A 16 -18.04 -4.10 24.05
C SER A 16 -16.81 -4.43 24.89
N SER A 17 -16.25 -5.64 24.76
CA SER A 17 -15.07 -6.12 25.49
C SER A 17 -13.81 -6.23 24.61
N ASN A 18 -13.80 -5.55 23.45
CA ASN A 18 -12.69 -5.55 22.50
C ASN A 18 -12.29 -6.95 21.99
N GLU A 19 -13.27 -7.86 21.91
CA GLU A 19 -13.07 -9.19 21.36
C GLU A 19 -12.79 -9.15 19.86
N THR A 20 -11.96 -10.08 19.41
CA THR A 20 -11.57 -10.24 18.00
C THR A 20 -11.97 -11.61 17.48
N PHE A 21 -11.56 -11.95 16.25
CA PHE A 21 -11.70 -13.30 15.71
C PHE A 21 -10.58 -14.26 16.18
N HIS A 22 -9.76 -13.88 17.17
CA HIS A 22 -8.71 -14.78 17.68
C HIS A 22 -9.29 -16.05 18.32
N ASN A 23 -10.39 -15.91 19.07
CA ASN A 23 -11.03 -17.00 19.80
C ASN A 23 -12.28 -17.55 19.08
N VAL A 24 -12.52 -17.11 17.84
CA VAL A 24 -13.65 -17.59 17.04
C VAL A 24 -13.21 -18.79 16.21
N SER A 25 -14.02 -19.84 16.19
CA SER A 25 -13.75 -21.04 15.41
C SER A 25 -13.63 -20.70 13.91
N PRO A 26 -12.58 -21.15 13.21
CA PRO A 26 -12.41 -20.91 11.78
C PRO A 26 -13.57 -21.48 10.95
N PHE A 27 -14.15 -22.61 11.38
CA PHE A 27 -15.31 -23.21 10.71
C PHE A 27 -16.58 -22.37 10.84
N LEU A 28 -16.74 -21.63 11.94
CA LEU A 28 -17.87 -20.70 12.10
C LEU A 28 -17.69 -19.48 11.20
N VAL A 29 -16.46 -18.98 11.10
CA VAL A 29 -16.13 -17.86 10.19
C VAL A 29 -16.40 -18.26 8.74
N GLU A 30 -15.92 -19.42 8.32
CA GLU A 30 -16.13 -19.94 6.96
C GLU A 30 -17.62 -20.11 6.65
N LYS A 31 -18.38 -20.81 7.51
CA LYS A 31 -19.83 -20.95 7.33
C LYS A 31 -20.56 -19.61 7.31
N GLY A 32 -20.18 -18.66 8.17
CA GLY A 32 -20.77 -17.33 8.22
C GLY A 32 -20.54 -16.53 6.93
N ILE A 33 -19.35 -16.64 6.35
CA ILE A 33 -19.00 -15.96 5.09
C ILE A 33 -19.72 -16.65 3.92
N THR A 34 -19.60 -17.97 3.77
CA THR A 34 -20.21 -18.71 2.66
C THR A 34 -21.73 -18.59 2.66
N SER A 35 -22.38 -18.57 3.82
CA SER A 35 -23.84 -18.38 3.91
C SER A 35 -24.31 -16.98 3.49
N SER A 36 -23.44 -15.97 3.55
CA SER A 36 -23.80 -14.57 3.30
C SER A 36 -23.33 -14.06 1.93
N VAL A 37 -22.18 -14.54 1.45
CA VAL A 37 -21.45 -14.01 0.27
C VAL A 37 -21.07 -15.13 -0.71
N ASP A 38 -21.52 -16.36 -0.49
CA ASP A 38 -21.08 -17.56 -1.21
C ASP A 38 -19.56 -17.78 -1.05
N ASP A 39 -18.99 -18.68 -1.86
CA ASP A 39 -17.56 -18.99 -1.82
C ASP A 39 -16.71 -17.80 -2.29
N VAL A 40 -15.97 -17.22 -1.35
CA VAL A 40 -15.02 -16.13 -1.58
C VAL A 40 -13.65 -16.67 -1.98
N LYS A 41 -12.84 -15.85 -2.65
CA LYS A 41 -11.53 -16.27 -3.15
C LYS A 41 -10.54 -16.58 -2.03
N SER A 42 -10.53 -15.75 -0.97
CA SER A 42 -9.75 -16.07 0.23
C SER A 42 -10.25 -15.34 1.46
N THR A 43 -10.06 -15.97 2.62
CA THR A 43 -10.27 -15.37 3.94
C THR A 43 -9.01 -15.55 4.76
N LYS A 44 -8.48 -14.47 5.35
CA LYS A 44 -7.26 -14.49 6.16
C LYS A 44 -7.46 -13.71 7.45
N LYS A 45 -7.10 -14.31 8.58
CA LYS A 45 -7.04 -13.60 9.86
C LYS A 45 -5.77 -12.76 9.93
N LEU A 46 -5.91 -11.48 10.23
CA LEU A 46 -4.80 -10.54 10.41
C LEU A 46 -4.23 -10.60 11.83
N ARG A 47 -3.04 -10.01 12.01
CA ARG A 47 -2.43 -9.86 13.35
C ARG A 47 -3.23 -8.96 14.28
N SER A 48 -4.06 -8.08 13.74
CA SER A 48 -5.02 -7.28 14.53
C SER A 48 -6.15 -8.12 15.12
N GLY A 49 -6.35 -9.34 14.61
CA GLY A 49 -7.50 -10.18 14.94
C GLY A 49 -8.71 -9.96 14.05
N ASP A 50 -8.64 -9.06 13.06
CA ASP A 50 -9.65 -8.86 12.02
C ASP A 50 -9.56 -9.92 10.91
N LEU A 51 -10.59 -9.99 10.07
CA LEU A 51 -10.59 -10.84 8.87
C LEU A 51 -10.39 -9.98 7.62
N LEU A 52 -9.46 -10.38 6.78
CA LEU A 52 -9.30 -9.91 5.41
C LEU A 52 -9.99 -10.89 4.47
N VAL A 53 -10.95 -10.42 3.69
CA VAL A 53 -11.68 -11.21 2.70
C VAL A 53 -11.39 -10.67 1.30
N GLU A 54 -11.02 -11.57 0.39
CA GLU A 54 -10.86 -11.31 -1.03
C GLU A 54 -12.06 -11.88 -1.80
N VAL A 55 -12.80 -11.01 -2.49
CA VAL A 55 -13.96 -11.39 -3.32
C VAL A 55 -13.58 -11.46 -4.80
N GLU A 56 -14.31 -12.25 -5.58
CA GLU A 56 -14.03 -12.44 -7.00
C GLU A 56 -15.05 -11.74 -7.91
N SER A 57 -16.26 -11.45 -7.42
CA SER A 57 -17.32 -10.86 -8.22
C SER A 57 -17.87 -9.53 -7.68
N PRO A 58 -18.40 -8.66 -8.55
CA PRO A 58 -19.11 -7.45 -8.13
C PRO A 58 -20.36 -7.75 -7.28
N LYS A 59 -20.99 -8.91 -7.45
CA LYS A 59 -22.13 -9.35 -6.65
C LYS A 59 -21.71 -9.58 -5.21
N GLN A 60 -20.63 -10.34 -5.02
CA GLN A 60 -20.02 -10.59 -3.72
C GLN A 60 -19.57 -9.30 -3.04
N ALA A 61 -18.93 -8.38 -3.77
CA ALA A 61 -18.51 -7.09 -3.23
C ALA A 61 -19.70 -6.27 -2.68
N LYS A 62 -20.86 -6.33 -3.33
CA LYS A 62 -22.08 -5.67 -2.86
C LYS A 62 -22.72 -6.38 -1.67
N GLN A 63 -22.65 -7.71 -1.62
CA GLN A 63 -23.18 -8.51 -0.51
C GLN A 63 -22.34 -8.31 0.76
N ILE A 64 -21.01 -8.46 0.66
CA ILE A 64 -20.11 -8.34 1.81
C ILE A 64 -20.11 -6.92 2.39
N ALA A 65 -20.25 -5.89 1.56
CA ALA A 65 -20.33 -4.51 2.03
C ALA A 65 -21.59 -4.20 2.87
N LYS A 66 -22.64 -5.03 2.77
CA LYS A 66 -23.88 -4.92 3.55
C LYS A 66 -23.93 -5.86 4.75
N LEU A 67 -22.86 -6.64 4.96
CA LEU A 67 -22.81 -7.66 5.98
C LEU A 67 -22.61 -6.99 7.35
N ASN A 68 -23.58 -7.19 8.24
CA ASN A 68 -23.60 -6.60 9.59
C ASN A 68 -23.42 -7.66 10.69
N SER A 69 -23.49 -8.95 10.34
CA SER A 69 -23.25 -10.06 11.26
C SER A 69 -22.67 -11.25 10.52
N LEU A 70 -21.77 -11.98 11.19
CA LEU A 70 -21.32 -13.30 10.79
C LEU A 70 -21.92 -14.32 11.76
N SER A 71 -22.93 -15.06 11.31
CA SER A 71 -23.75 -15.92 12.18
C SER A 71 -24.37 -15.09 13.33
N THR A 72 -23.91 -15.28 14.56
CA THR A 72 -24.38 -14.54 15.76
C THR A 72 -23.47 -13.38 16.13
N ILE A 73 -22.32 -13.21 15.46
CA ILE A 73 -21.32 -12.22 15.81
C ILE A 73 -21.60 -10.93 15.03
N PRO A 74 -21.86 -9.79 15.69
CA PRO A 74 -22.03 -8.52 15.00
C PRO A 74 -20.68 -8.02 14.46
N VAL A 75 -20.68 -7.48 13.24
CA VAL A 75 -19.47 -7.04 12.54
C VAL A 75 -19.71 -5.75 11.76
N THR A 76 -18.63 -5.01 11.49
CA THR A 76 -18.60 -3.97 10.46
C THR A 76 -17.68 -4.38 9.33
N VAL A 77 -18.03 -4.02 8.11
CA VAL A 77 -17.23 -4.29 6.92
C VAL A 77 -16.79 -2.99 6.27
N SER A 78 -15.52 -2.89 5.91
CA SER A 78 -14.98 -1.75 5.17
C SER A 78 -14.04 -2.22 4.05
N PRO A 79 -13.97 -1.50 2.90
CA PRO A 79 -12.94 -1.77 1.91
C PRO A 79 -11.54 -1.58 2.49
N HIS A 80 -10.62 -2.49 2.19
CA HIS A 80 -9.24 -2.35 2.65
C HIS A 80 -8.58 -1.12 1.99
N ALA A 81 -8.03 -0.23 2.81
CA ALA A 81 -7.54 1.09 2.37
C ALA A 81 -6.44 1.03 1.28
N THR A 82 -5.49 0.10 1.40
CA THR A 82 -4.33 0.03 0.48
C THR A 82 -4.40 -1.10 -0.55
N LEU A 83 -4.90 -2.29 -0.20
CA LEU A 83 -4.94 -3.46 -1.10
C LEU A 83 -5.87 -3.28 -2.31
N ASN A 84 -6.86 -2.37 -2.24
CA ASN A 84 -7.70 -2.02 -3.37
C ASN A 84 -7.07 -0.98 -4.30
N SER A 85 -5.83 -0.57 -4.03
CA SER A 85 -5.09 0.37 -4.87
C SER A 85 -3.81 -0.27 -5.39
N SER A 86 -3.35 0.17 -6.54
CA SER A 86 -2.06 -0.23 -7.09
C SER A 86 -1.26 1.00 -7.49
N LYS A 87 0.07 0.88 -7.50
CA LYS A 87 0.96 1.98 -7.86
C LYS A 87 1.83 1.59 -9.05
N GLY A 88 1.82 2.46 -10.05
CA GLY A 88 2.60 2.30 -11.27
C GLY A 88 3.51 3.49 -11.54
N VAL A 89 4.56 3.29 -12.31
CA VAL A 89 5.47 4.32 -12.79
C VAL A 89 5.33 4.43 -14.29
N ILE A 90 5.11 5.64 -14.78
CA ILE A 90 5.22 5.99 -16.18
C ILE A 90 6.42 6.91 -16.39
N SER A 91 6.98 6.88 -17.60
CA SER A 91 8.10 7.75 -18.01
C SER A 91 7.71 8.45 -19.30
N CYS A 92 7.54 9.77 -19.26
CA CYS A 92 7.07 10.57 -20.40
C CYS A 92 7.64 11.99 -20.29
N GLY A 93 8.40 12.40 -21.32
CA GLY A 93 9.08 13.70 -21.32
C GLY A 93 8.11 14.86 -21.56
N GLU A 94 7.04 14.59 -22.30
CA GLU A 94 5.98 15.52 -22.67
C GLU A 94 5.16 15.96 -21.46
N LEU A 95 5.08 15.11 -20.42
CA LEU A 95 4.41 15.42 -19.14
C LEU A 95 5.35 16.08 -18.10
N LEU A 96 6.58 16.44 -18.48
CA LEU A 96 7.55 17.02 -17.55
C LEU A 96 7.10 18.36 -16.99
N ASN A 97 6.52 19.20 -17.86
CA ASN A 97 6.12 20.57 -17.53
C ASN A 97 4.62 20.70 -17.20
N GLU A 98 3.85 19.63 -17.38
CA GLU A 98 2.44 19.61 -17.01
C GLU A 98 2.27 19.65 -15.48
N SER A 99 1.19 20.23 -14.98
CA SER A 99 0.91 20.21 -13.54
C SER A 99 0.42 18.83 -13.09
N VAL A 100 0.64 18.48 -11.82
CA VAL A 100 0.21 17.18 -11.28
C VAL A 100 -1.31 17.09 -11.28
N GLU A 101 -1.98 18.22 -11.01
CA GLU A 101 -3.43 18.37 -10.94
C GLU A 101 -4.07 18.09 -12.30
N LYS A 102 -3.53 18.66 -13.38
CA LYS A 102 -4.01 18.42 -14.75
C LYS A 102 -3.80 16.97 -15.17
N ILE A 103 -2.67 16.37 -14.80
CA ILE A 103 -2.43 14.94 -15.09
C ILE A 103 -3.43 14.05 -14.33
N ILE A 104 -3.77 14.39 -13.09
CA ILE A 104 -4.81 13.66 -12.33
C ILE A 104 -6.15 13.79 -13.04
N GLU A 105 -6.55 14.99 -13.44
CA GLU A 105 -7.83 15.25 -14.10
C GLU A 105 -7.96 14.44 -15.40
N GLU A 106 -6.97 14.53 -16.29
CA GLU A 106 -6.97 13.85 -17.59
C GLU A 106 -6.90 12.32 -17.47
N LEU A 107 -6.19 11.80 -16.46
CA LEU A 107 -6.05 10.36 -16.25
C LEU A 107 -7.09 9.75 -15.29
N SER A 108 -7.96 10.58 -14.68
CA SER A 108 -9.00 10.15 -13.75
C SER A 108 -9.95 9.13 -14.38
N SER A 109 -10.29 9.32 -15.66
CA SER A 109 -11.12 8.40 -16.46
C SER A 109 -10.54 6.98 -16.57
N GLN A 110 -9.23 6.84 -16.33
CA GLN A 110 -8.48 5.58 -16.34
C GLN A 110 -8.14 5.11 -14.91
N GLY A 111 -8.87 5.59 -13.91
CA GLY A 111 -8.78 5.13 -12.52
C GLY A 111 -7.59 5.71 -11.74
N VAL A 112 -6.90 6.72 -12.27
CA VAL A 112 -5.82 7.39 -11.53
C VAL A 112 -6.42 8.31 -10.47
N THR A 113 -6.07 8.08 -9.20
CA THR A 113 -6.56 8.85 -8.05
C THR A 113 -5.53 9.81 -7.48
N HIS A 114 -4.25 9.49 -7.65
CA HIS A 114 -3.15 10.31 -7.16
C HIS A 114 -1.95 10.21 -8.09
N VAL A 115 -1.30 11.34 -8.36
CA VAL A 115 -0.04 11.40 -9.11
C VAL A 115 1.05 12.01 -8.25
N ARG A 116 2.25 11.43 -8.27
CA ARG A 116 3.43 11.95 -7.58
C ARG A 116 4.59 12.03 -8.56
N ARG A 117 5.12 13.23 -8.79
CA ARG A 117 6.31 13.44 -9.61
C ARG A 117 7.56 13.06 -8.83
N ILE A 118 8.43 12.28 -9.46
CA ILE A 118 9.76 11.97 -8.91
C ILE A 118 10.67 13.16 -9.17
N THR A 119 11.28 13.68 -8.11
CA THR A 119 12.27 14.74 -8.17
C THR A 119 13.65 14.21 -7.81
N ILE A 120 14.69 14.83 -8.37
CA ILE A 120 16.08 14.55 -8.03
C ILE A 120 16.72 15.82 -7.47
N ARG A 121 17.67 15.66 -6.56
CA ARG A 121 18.52 16.78 -6.13
C ARG A 121 19.81 16.77 -6.94
N ARG A 122 20.11 17.88 -7.61
CA ARG A 122 21.41 18.16 -8.25
C ARG A 122 21.84 19.56 -7.85
N ASP A 123 23.08 19.71 -7.38
CA ASP A 123 23.67 20.99 -6.98
C ASP A 123 22.80 21.79 -5.99
N GLY A 124 22.17 21.09 -5.03
CA GLY A 124 21.29 21.69 -4.03
C GLY A 124 19.88 22.05 -4.52
N GLN A 125 19.60 21.95 -5.83
CA GLN A 125 18.29 22.25 -6.42
C GLN A 125 17.45 20.98 -6.63
N LEU A 126 16.14 21.08 -6.39
CA LEU A 126 15.17 20.03 -6.69
C LEU A 126 14.71 20.14 -8.14
N LEU A 127 15.07 19.15 -8.95
CA LEU A 127 14.70 19.08 -10.36
C LEU A 127 13.62 18.03 -10.58
N ASN A 128 12.61 18.41 -11.35
CA ASN A 128 11.58 17.50 -11.83
C ASN A 128 12.15 16.47 -12.80
N THR A 129 11.69 15.23 -12.71
CA THR A 129 12.00 14.20 -13.70
C THR A 129 10.78 13.85 -14.55
N LYS A 130 11.02 13.19 -15.69
CA LYS A 130 9.98 12.64 -16.57
C LYS A 130 9.20 11.46 -15.95
N HIS A 131 9.53 11.06 -14.74
CA HIS A 131 8.95 9.89 -14.09
C HIS A 131 7.84 10.29 -13.13
N LEU A 132 6.66 9.69 -13.32
CA LEU A 132 5.48 9.91 -12.49
C LEU A 132 5.04 8.60 -11.87
N ILE A 133 4.75 8.64 -10.57
CA ILE A 133 4.11 7.54 -9.86
C ILE A 133 2.61 7.81 -9.87
N LEU A 134 1.85 6.89 -10.45
CA LEU A 134 0.40 6.92 -10.51
C LEU A 134 -0.14 5.94 -9.47
N THR A 135 -1.14 6.37 -8.71
CA THR A 135 -1.94 5.50 -7.85
C THR A 135 -3.26 5.25 -8.55
N PHE A 136 -3.60 3.98 -8.73
CA PHE A 136 -4.85 3.53 -9.33
C PHE A 136 -5.83 3.09 -8.24
N ASP A 137 -7.11 3.29 -8.47
CA ASP A 137 -8.23 2.80 -7.66
C ASP A 137 -8.53 1.30 -7.84
N SER A 138 -7.65 0.57 -8.52
CA SER A 138 -7.76 -0.88 -8.75
C SER A 138 -6.62 -1.64 -8.11
N ALA A 139 -6.93 -2.80 -7.52
CA ALA A 139 -5.93 -3.71 -6.98
C ALA A 139 -4.95 -4.26 -8.05
N LYS A 140 -5.44 -4.45 -9.28
CA LYS A 140 -4.62 -4.89 -10.41
C LYS A 140 -4.07 -3.66 -11.15
N LEU A 141 -2.76 -3.67 -11.41
CA LEU A 141 -2.09 -2.60 -12.15
C LEU A 141 -2.36 -2.75 -13.66
N PRO A 142 -2.82 -1.71 -14.37
CA PRO A 142 -2.90 -1.75 -15.82
C PRO A 142 -1.50 -1.76 -16.44
N GLU A 143 -1.31 -2.48 -17.54
CA GLU A 143 -0.02 -2.49 -18.26
C GLU A 143 0.25 -1.20 -19.05
N HIS A 144 -0.83 -0.54 -19.49
CA HIS A 144 -0.76 0.64 -20.34
C HIS A 144 -1.83 1.66 -19.94
N ILE A 145 -1.53 2.94 -20.14
CA ILE A 145 -2.49 4.04 -20.09
C ILE A 145 -2.38 4.90 -21.34
N LYS A 146 -3.44 5.65 -21.64
CA LYS A 146 -3.48 6.63 -22.72
C LYS A 146 -3.33 8.04 -22.14
N ALA A 147 -2.32 8.78 -22.55
CA ALA A 147 -2.14 10.19 -22.18
C ALA A 147 -2.22 11.04 -23.45
N GLY A 148 -3.35 11.72 -23.66
CA GLY A 148 -3.65 12.38 -24.94
C GLY A 148 -3.62 11.38 -26.10
N TYR A 149 -2.71 11.58 -27.05
CA TYR A 149 -2.50 10.68 -28.19
C TYR A 149 -1.48 9.54 -27.91
N MET A 150 -0.79 9.56 -26.77
CA MET A 150 0.27 8.61 -26.45
C MET A 150 -0.24 7.40 -25.70
N ARG A 151 0.33 6.23 -25.97
CA ARG A 151 0.16 5.02 -25.17
C ARG A 151 1.42 4.80 -24.33
N LEU A 152 1.30 4.94 -23.01
CA LEU A 152 2.42 4.83 -22.07
C LEU A 152 2.38 3.49 -21.36
N SER A 153 3.53 2.80 -21.29
CA SER A 153 3.69 1.59 -20.48
C SER A 153 3.74 1.96 -19.00
N VAL A 154 3.01 1.22 -18.17
CA VAL A 154 3.02 1.36 -16.71
C VAL A 154 3.85 0.23 -16.12
N ARG A 155 4.86 0.59 -15.33
CA ARG A 155 5.70 -0.38 -14.60
C ARG A 155 5.29 -0.42 -13.14
N THR A 156 5.37 -1.57 -12.47
CA THR A 156 5.11 -1.65 -11.03
C THR A 156 6.01 -0.71 -10.25
N TYR A 157 5.43 0.11 -9.37
CA TYR A 157 6.22 0.93 -8.46
C TYR A 157 6.78 0.09 -7.32
N ILE A 158 8.12 0.04 -7.24
CA ILE A 158 8.84 -0.58 -6.13
C ILE A 158 9.33 0.55 -5.23
N PRO A 159 8.81 0.70 -3.99
CA PRO A 159 9.26 1.73 -3.09
C PRO A 159 10.71 1.48 -2.66
N ASN A 160 11.43 2.55 -2.31
CA ASN A 160 12.75 2.43 -1.71
C ASN A 160 12.67 1.56 -0.44
N PRO A 161 13.61 0.63 -0.25
CA PRO A 161 13.65 -0.20 0.95
C PRO A 161 13.60 0.65 2.21
N LEU A 162 12.76 0.25 3.17
CA LEU A 162 12.63 0.95 4.44
C LEU A 162 13.95 0.84 5.20
N ARG A 163 14.65 1.96 5.38
CA ARG A 163 15.89 2.06 6.18
C ARG A 163 15.56 2.63 7.55
N CYS A 164 15.99 1.96 8.61
CA CYS A 164 15.87 2.46 9.97
C CYS A 164 16.92 3.54 10.22
N PHE A 165 16.52 4.79 10.45
CA PHE A 165 17.47 5.88 10.73
C PHE A 165 18.13 5.83 12.11
N LYS A 166 17.80 4.84 12.95
CA LYS A 166 18.50 4.59 14.23
C LYS A 166 19.69 3.67 14.05
N CYS A 167 19.47 2.46 13.51
CA CYS A 167 20.52 1.44 13.37
C CYS A 167 21.05 1.29 11.93
N GLN A 168 20.51 2.06 10.99
CA GLN A 168 20.82 2.06 9.54
C GLN A 168 20.50 0.76 8.78
N ARG A 169 19.94 -0.27 9.44
CA ARG A 169 19.52 -1.53 8.81
C ARG A 169 18.19 -1.38 8.09
N PHE A 170 17.98 -2.22 7.08
CA PHE A 170 16.74 -2.25 6.31
C PHE A 170 15.64 -3.11 6.96
N GLY A 171 14.39 -2.89 6.57
CA GLY A 171 13.25 -3.74 6.89
C GLY A 171 12.41 -3.32 8.10
N HIS A 172 12.78 -2.26 8.81
CA HIS A 172 12.01 -1.77 9.96
C HIS A 172 12.10 -0.25 10.15
N SER A 173 11.13 0.32 10.87
CA SER A 173 11.09 1.73 11.25
C SER A 173 11.91 2.00 12.52
N LYS A 174 12.15 3.28 12.82
CA LYS A 174 12.77 3.71 14.09
C LYS A 174 11.98 3.24 15.32
N THR A 175 10.65 3.23 15.24
CA THR A 175 9.75 2.86 16.35
C THR A 175 9.81 1.38 16.71
N SER A 176 10.01 0.51 15.72
CA SER A 176 10.13 -0.94 15.94
C SER A 176 11.59 -1.39 16.08
N CYS A 177 12.54 -0.45 16.15
CA CYS A 177 13.97 -0.76 16.14
C CYS A 177 14.46 -1.25 17.51
N ARG A 178 15.02 -2.46 17.53
CA ARG A 178 15.74 -3.02 18.69
C ARG A 178 17.26 -2.84 18.62
N GLY A 179 17.76 -2.22 17.56
CA GLY A 179 19.18 -1.98 17.35
C GLY A 179 19.73 -0.78 18.13
N THR A 180 21.05 -0.69 18.15
CA THR A 180 21.81 0.44 18.69
C THR A 180 21.79 1.63 17.73
N LEU A 181 22.06 2.82 18.27
CA LEU A 181 22.29 4.00 17.45
C LEU A 181 23.57 3.79 16.63
N THR A 182 23.46 3.89 15.31
CA THR A 182 24.56 3.70 14.36
C THR A 182 24.63 4.89 13.43
N CYS A 183 25.82 5.46 13.29
CA CYS A 183 26.06 6.62 12.44
C CYS A 183 25.85 6.28 10.96
N ALA A 184 25.07 7.10 10.25
CA ALA A 184 24.79 6.93 8.83
C ALA A 184 26.00 7.19 7.91
N ARG A 185 27.03 7.89 8.40
CA ARG A 185 28.27 8.18 7.64
C ARG A 185 29.32 7.08 7.83
N CYS A 186 29.73 6.81 9.08
CA CYS A 186 30.86 5.94 9.37
C CYS A 186 30.50 4.54 9.89
N ALA A 187 29.21 4.20 9.94
CA ALA A 187 28.71 2.90 10.40
C ALA A 187 29.07 2.50 11.85
N GLU A 188 29.65 3.41 12.64
CA GLU A 188 30.02 3.16 14.04
C GLU A 188 28.85 3.45 14.99
N VAL A 189 28.81 2.71 16.09
CA VAL A 189 27.76 2.83 17.11
C VAL A 189 28.01 4.02 18.04
N GLY A 190 26.93 4.59 18.59
CA GLY A 190 27.00 5.53 19.71
C GLY A 190 27.01 7.02 19.38
N HIS A 191 26.81 7.41 18.11
CA HIS A 191 26.65 8.83 17.75
C HIS A 191 25.77 9.05 16.50
N GLU A 192 25.29 10.29 16.34
CA GLU A 192 24.53 10.73 15.17
C GLU A 192 25.45 11.25 14.04
N SER A 193 24.91 11.31 12.82
CA SER A 193 25.70 11.66 11.63
C SER A 193 25.91 13.16 11.40
N THR A 194 25.23 14.03 12.16
CA THR A 194 25.30 15.50 12.00
C THR A 194 26.72 16.03 12.13
N ASP A 195 27.44 15.57 13.16
CA ASP A 195 28.77 16.07 13.52
C ASP A 195 29.87 15.04 13.24
N CYS A 196 29.56 14.02 12.45
CA CYS A 196 30.50 12.94 12.15
C CYS A 196 31.49 13.38 11.05
N THR A 197 32.77 13.51 11.43
CA THR A 197 33.91 13.80 10.55
C THR A 197 34.72 12.56 10.17
N ARG A 198 34.31 11.37 10.64
CA ARG A 198 34.98 10.10 10.34
C ARG A 198 34.79 9.71 8.88
N THR A 199 35.74 8.93 8.36
CA THR A 199 35.68 8.34 7.02
C THR A 199 34.39 7.56 6.82
N GLU A 200 33.79 7.72 5.65
CA GLU A 200 32.52 7.07 5.30
C GLU A 200 32.71 5.55 5.18
N LYS A 201 31.78 4.78 5.77
CA LYS A 201 31.77 3.32 5.73
C LYS A 201 30.36 2.81 5.48
N CYS A 202 30.24 1.71 4.74
CA CYS A 202 28.96 1.02 4.56
C CYS A 202 28.62 0.20 5.81
N VAL A 203 27.33 0.21 6.20
CA VAL A 203 26.82 -0.63 7.28
C VAL A 203 26.66 -2.06 6.74
N PRO A 204 27.32 -3.08 7.34
CA PRO A 204 27.20 -4.46 6.89
C PRO A 204 25.75 -4.97 7.03
N PRO A 205 25.25 -5.78 6.08
CA PRO A 205 23.90 -6.34 6.15
C PRO A 205 23.73 -7.36 7.30
N TYR A 206 24.82 -7.94 7.81
CA TYR A 206 24.83 -8.90 8.91
C TYR A 206 25.85 -8.48 9.97
N SER A 207 25.35 -8.05 11.13
CA SER A 207 26.12 -7.88 12.37
C SER A 207 25.20 -8.05 13.57
#